data_AF-A0A2N2KM98-F1
#
_entry.id   AF-A0A2N2KM98-F1
#
_cell.length_a   1.000
_cell.length_b   1.000
_cell.length_c   1.000
_cell.angle_alpha   90.00
_cell.angle_beta   90.00
_cell.angle_gamma   90.00
#
_symmetry.space_group_name_H-M   'P 1'
#
loop_
_entity.id
_entity.type
_entity.pdbx_description
1 polymer ?
#
loop_
_entity_poly.entity_id
_entity_poly.type
_entity_poly.pdbx_seq_one_letter_code
_entity_poly.pdbx_strand_id
1 'polypeptide(L)'
;MKVTVVKNVLDANNRIAEENRKIFDGHKMFVINLMSSPGAGKTTLVEQTIVALRDKYRIAVIEGDIQDTFDADRIAALNIPVVQINTGGACHIDGNMIRETFPSFDFGKIDLLIVENVGNLVCPAEFKVGENIKVMLLSTPEGADKPAKYPLMFQESSALLINKMDLMAYVDFDLAKARRDSLALNRNLNIFEVSCKTGAGLDAWIAWLDLQISTFKKIGT
;
A
#
# COMPACT_ATOMS: atom_id res chain seq x y z
N MET A 1 -3.80 -37.23 -11.37
CA MET A 1 -2.58 -36.55 -10.90
C MET A 1 -3.00 -35.22 -10.29
N LYS A 2 -2.94 -35.04 -8.96
CA LYS A 2 -3.43 -33.82 -8.31
C LYS A 2 -2.30 -32.80 -8.20
N VAL A 3 -2.31 -31.81 -9.10
CA VAL A 3 -1.41 -30.65 -9.03
C VAL A 3 -1.74 -29.88 -7.75
N THR A 4 -0.85 -29.95 -6.76
CA THR A 4 -0.98 -29.38 -5.41
C THR A 4 0.15 -28.37 -5.20
N VAL A 5 0.27 -27.37 -6.08
CA VAL A 5 1.46 -26.49 -6.12
C VAL A 5 1.13 -25.06 -5.68
N VAL A 6 -0.05 -24.51 -6.03
CA VAL A 6 -0.40 -23.12 -5.69
C VAL A 6 -0.65 -22.91 -4.19
N LYS A 7 -1.38 -23.82 -3.53
CA LYS A 7 -1.67 -23.72 -2.09
C LYS A 7 -0.38 -23.71 -1.25
N ASN A 8 0.60 -24.52 -1.63
CA ASN A 8 1.88 -24.62 -0.90
C ASN A 8 2.70 -23.33 -0.99
N VAL A 9 2.65 -22.60 -2.11
CA VAL A 9 3.35 -21.31 -2.27
C VAL A 9 2.74 -20.24 -1.38
N LEU A 10 1.41 -20.09 -1.39
CA LEU A 10 0.73 -19.11 -0.54
C LEU A 10 0.89 -19.44 0.96
N ASP A 11 0.81 -20.73 1.33
CA ASP A 11 1.03 -21.16 2.71
C ASP A 11 2.48 -20.88 3.17
N ALA A 12 3.47 -21.07 2.29
CA ALA A 12 4.86 -20.73 2.57
C ALA A 12 5.05 -19.21 2.73
N ASN A 13 4.48 -18.42 1.80
CA ASN A 13 4.51 -16.96 1.89
C ASN A 13 3.86 -16.46 3.19
N ASN A 14 2.70 -17.01 3.57
CA ASN A 14 2.00 -16.60 4.78
C ASN A 14 2.84 -16.83 6.04
N ARG A 15 3.58 -17.93 6.13
CA ARG A 15 4.52 -18.16 7.25
C ARG A 15 5.61 -17.10 7.30
N ILE A 16 6.20 -16.76 6.15
CA ILE A 16 7.24 -15.72 6.07
C ILE A 16 6.66 -14.35 6.43
N ALA A 17 5.49 -14.01 5.92
CA ALA A 17 4.80 -12.76 6.23
C ALA A 17 4.46 -12.64 7.72
N GLU A 18 4.04 -13.73 8.38
CA GLU A 18 3.82 -13.77 9.82
C GLU A 18 5.13 -13.58 10.61
N GLU A 19 6.24 -14.14 10.16
CA GLU A 19 7.55 -13.89 10.76
C GLU A 19 8.00 -12.44 10.59
N ASN A 20 7.84 -11.88 9.38
CA ASN A 20 8.11 -10.46 9.12
C ASN A 20 7.27 -9.59 10.06
N ARG A 21 5.97 -9.88 10.18
CA ARG A 21 5.07 -9.15 11.07
C ARG A 21 5.54 -9.19 12.52
N LYS A 22 5.97 -10.35 13.03
CA LYS A 22 6.52 -10.46 14.40
C LYS A 22 7.76 -9.59 14.61
N ILE A 23 8.63 -9.49 13.61
CA ILE A 23 9.81 -8.62 13.66
C ILE A 23 9.39 -7.16 13.69
N PHE A 24 8.49 -6.75 12.79
CA PHE A 24 7.96 -5.39 12.74
C PHE A 24 7.26 -4.97 14.04
N ASP A 25 6.42 -5.87 14.59
CA ASP A 25 5.74 -5.67 15.87
C ASP A 25 6.76 -5.53 17.03
N GLY A 26 7.83 -6.34 17.02
CA GLY A 26 8.93 -6.24 17.99
C GLY A 26 9.66 -4.89 17.98
N HIS A 27 9.68 -4.22 16.83
CA HIS A 27 10.21 -2.86 16.66
C HIS A 27 9.15 -1.77 16.79
N LYS A 28 7.89 -2.11 17.07
CA LYS A 28 6.74 -1.18 17.11
C LYS A 28 6.60 -0.37 15.82
N MET A 29 6.91 -1.00 14.69
CA MET A 29 6.83 -0.41 13.36
C MET A 29 5.48 -0.70 12.72
N PHE A 30 4.74 0.35 12.37
CA PHE A 30 3.49 0.19 11.62
C PHE A 30 3.82 0.05 10.14
N VAL A 31 3.28 -0.96 9.48
CA VAL A 31 3.59 -1.31 8.10
C VAL A 31 2.34 -1.23 7.24
N ILE A 32 2.40 -0.51 6.13
CA ILE A 32 1.33 -0.46 5.13
C ILE A 32 1.80 -1.08 3.82
N ASN A 33 0.93 -1.85 3.18
CA ASN A 33 1.14 -2.38 1.83
C ASN A 33 0.22 -1.62 0.85
N LEU A 34 0.82 -0.77 0.02
CA LEU A 34 0.15 0.13 -0.90
C LEU A 34 0.04 -0.50 -2.29
N MET A 35 -1.18 -0.75 -2.75
CA MET A 35 -1.46 -1.46 -4.01
C MET A 35 -2.33 -0.59 -4.93
N SER A 36 -2.16 -0.72 -6.24
CA SER A 36 -2.96 -0.01 -7.24
C SER A 36 -2.75 -0.58 -8.64
N SER A 37 -3.50 -0.10 -9.63
CA SER A 37 -3.08 -0.19 -11.03
C SER A 37 -1.82 0.66 -11.30
N PRO A 38 -1.04 0.37 -12.35
CA PRO A 38 0.01 1.27 -12.81
C PRO A 38 -0.51 2.69 -13.06
N GLY A 39 0.25 3.70 -12.64
CA GLY A 39 -0.11 5.10 -12.86
C GLY A 39 -1.26 5.64 -12.02
N ALA A 40 -1.81 4.91 -11.05
CA ALA A 40 -2.87 5.39 -10.17
C ALA A 40 -2.42 6.53 -9.21
N GLY A 41 -1.10 6.73 -9.05
CA GLY A 41 -0.49 7.81 -8.28
C GLY A 41 0.02 7.40 -6.89
N LYS A 42 0.49 6.16 -6.73
CA LYS A 42 1.04 5.63 -5.47
C LYS A 42 2.22 6.45 -4.98
N THR A 43 3.28 6.58 -5.77
CA THR A 43 4.48 7.36 -5.42
C THR A 43 4.12 8.77 -4.99
N THR A 44 3.23 9.46 -5.70
CA THR A 44 2.81 10.81 -5.31
C THR A 44 2.04 10.81 -3.98
N LEU A 45 1.19 9.82 -3.71
CA LEU A 45 0.58 9.68 -2.39
C LEU A 45 1.63 9.44 -1.30
N VAL A 46 2.64 8.59 -1.57
CA VAL A 46 3.73 8.31 -0.64
C VAL A 46 4.53 9.58 -0.34
N GLU A 47 4.91 10.35 -1.36
CA GLU A 47 5.57 11.66 -1.22
C GLU A 47 4.77 12.60 -0.31
N GLN A 48 3.47 12.78 -0.60
CA GLN A 48 2.61 13.65 0.20
C GLN A 48 2.44 13.14 1.64
N THR A 49 2.34 11.82 1.82
CA THR A 49 2.23 11.19 3.14
C THR A 49 3.51 11.40 3.96
N ILE A 50 4.68 11.25 3.34
CA ILE A 50 5.97 11.52 3.99
C ILE A 50 6.06 12.98 4.41
N VAL A 51 5.78 13.93 3.50
CA VAL A 51 5.84 15.36 3.80
C VAL A 51 4.95 15.73 4.98
N ALA A 52 3.74 15.18 5.04
CA ALA A 52 2.78 15.49 6.11
C ALA A 52 3.10 14.84 7.47
N LEU A 53 3.83 13.72 7.49
CA LEU A 53 4.03 12.91 8.70
C LEU A 53 5.48 12.82 9.20
N ARG A 54 6.47 13.28 8.42
CA ARG A 54 7.90 13.16 8.76
C ARG A 54 8.32 13.87 10.04
N ASP A 55 7.58 14.89 10.47
CA ASP A 55 7.85 15.60 11.73
C ASP A 55 7.32 14.86 12.96
N LYS A 56 6.44 13.86 12.76
CA LYS A 56 5.84 13.04 13.82
C LYS A 56 6.41 11.63 13.88
N TYR A 57 6.80 11.08 12.73
CA TYR A 57 7.21 9.69 12.58
C TYR A 57 8.49 9.56 11.77
N ARG A 58 9.32 8.59 12.14
CA ARG A 58 10.46 8.16 11.32
C ARG A 58 9.94 7.20 10.25
N ILE A 59 10.00 7.61 8.99
CA ILE A 59 9.36 6.90 7.88
C ILE A 59 10.43 6.26 6.99
N ALA A 60 10.19 5.03 6.56
CA ALA A 60 10.97 4.33 5.54
C ALA A 60 10.05 3.79 4.44
N VAL A 61 10.61 3.60 3.25
CA VAL A 61 9.87 3.08 2.09
C VAL A 61 10.59 1.87 1.50
N ILE A 62 9.82 0.86 1.13
CA ILE A 62 10.25 -0.18 0.19
C ILE A 62 9.47 0.04 -1.09
N GLU A 63 10.18 0.27 -2.18
CA GLU A 63 9.61 0.43 -3.52
C GLU A 63 9.76 -0.90 -4.27
N GLY A 64 8.75 -1.33 -5.01
CA GLY A 64 8.86 -2.48 -5.89
C GLY A 64 8.39 -2.19 -7.30
N ASP A 65 9.36 -2.12 -8.20
CA ASP A 65 9.17 -2.04 -9.65
C ASP A 65 9.87 -3.21 -10.36
N ILE A 66 9.57 -3.36 -11.64
CA ILE A 66 10.09 -4.41 -12.50
C ILE A 66 11.60 -4.25 -12.71
N GLN A 67 12.07 -3.05 -13.03
CA GLN A 67 13.47 -2.81 -13.43
C GLN A 67 14.08 -1.44 -13.13
N ASP A 68 13.30 -0.35 -13.04
CA ASP A 68 13.86 1.00 -12.87
C ASP A 68 13.88 1.44 -11.40
N THR A 69 14.57 2.56 -11.14
CA THR A 69 14.68 3.17 -9.79
C THR A 69 13.94 4.50 -9.71
N PHE A 70 13.11 4.84 -10.69
CA PHE A 70 12.58 6.20 -10.84
C PHE A 70 11.77 6.65 -9.61
N ASP A 71 10.92 5.75 -9.11
CA ASP A 71 10.11 6.03 -7.93
C ASP A 71 10.94 6.02 -6.65
N ALA A 72 11.91 5.10 -6.50
CA ALA A 72 12.82 5.13 -5.36
C ALA A 72 13.69 6.40 -5.32
N ASP A 73 14.16 6.90 -6.46
CA ASP A 73 14.97 8.13 -6.55
C ASP A 73 14.16 9.37 -6.13
N ARG A 74 12.88 9.42 -6.54
CA ARG A 74 11.95 10.47 -6.11
C ARG A 74 11.73 10.46 -4.60
N ILE A 75 11.55 9.28 -4.01
CA ILE A 75 11.39 9.14 -2.56
C ILE A 75 12.70 9.46 -1.82
N ALA A 76 13.85 9.02 -2.34
CA ALA A 76 15.17 9.31 -1.78
C ALA A 76 15.43 10.82 -1.67
N ALA A 77 14.95 11.61 -2.64
CA ALA A 77 15.08 13.07 -2.64
C ALA A 77 14.39 13.74 -1.42
N LEU A 78 13.48 13.04 -0.72
CA LEU A 78 12.88 13.51 0.53
C LEU A 78 13.77 13.30 1.76
N ASN A 79 14.96 12.71 1.58
CA ASN A 79 15.94 12.37 2.63
C ASN A 79 15.38 11.40 3.68
N ILE A 80 14.75 10.31 3.22
CA ILE A 80 14.32 9.20 4.06
C ILE A 80 14.96 7.87 3.60
N PRO A 81 15.04 6.85 4.47
CA PRO A 81 15.48 5.51 4.05
C PRO A 81 14.52 4.93 3.01
N VAL A 82 15.07 4.51 1.87
CA VAL A 82 14.33 3.83 0.80
C VAL A 82 15.13 2.65 0.26
N VAL A 83 14.45 1.55 -0.03
CA VAL A 83 15.03 0.35 -0.66
C VAL A 83 14.21 -0.05 -1.86
N GLN A 84 14.87 -0.22 -2.99
CA GLN A 84 14.30 -0.75 -4.23
C GLN A 84 14.30 -2.27 -4.21
N ILE A 85 13.16 -2.89 -4.55
CA ILE A 85 13.05 -4.30 -4.92
C ILE A 85 12.83 -4.36 -6.42
N ASN A 86 13.84 -4.78 -7.18
CA ASN A 86 13.66 -5.12 -8.58
C ASN A 86 13.04 -6.51 -8.69
N THR A 87 11.77 -6.57 -9.07
CA THR A 87 11.01 -7.83 -9.06
C THR A 87 11.38 -8.79 -10.20
N GLY A 88 12.16 -8.33 -11.18
CA GLY A 88 12.62 -9.16 -12.31
C GLY A 88 11.47 -9.70 -13.18
N GLY A 89 10.32 -9.02 -13.17
CA GLY A 89 9.11 -9.40 -13.88
C GLY A 89 8.03 -10.06 -13.01
N ALA A 90 8.26 -10.24 -11.70
CA ALA A 90 7.19 -10.68 -10.80
C ALA A 90 6.11 -9.60 -10.68
N CYS A 91 4.85 -10.04 -10.66
CA CYS A 91 3.67 -9.17 -10.70
C CYS A 91 3.23 -8.64 -9.32
N HIS A 92 4.01 -8.91 -8.26
CA HIS A 92 3.77 -8.54 -6.86
C HIS A 92 5.08 -8.62 -6.06
N ILE A 93 5.06 -8.01 -4.86
CA ILE A 93 6.04 -8.23 -3.80
C ILE A 93 5.49 -9.27 -2.82
N ASP A 94 6.32 -10.25 -2.45
CA ASP A 94 6.01 -11.28 -1.46
C ASP A 94 6.79 -11.08 -0.14
N GLY A 95 6.51 -11.90 0.87
CA GLY A 95 7.16 -11.82 2.17
C GLY A 95 8.67 -12.09 2.14
N ASN A 96 9.15 -12.94 1.22
CA ASN A 96 10.58 -13.22 1.10
C ASN A 96 11.33 -12.02 0.50
N MET A 97 10.77 -11.40 -0.54
CA MET A 97 11.32 -10.18 -1.12
C MET A 97 11.43 -9.05 -0.08
N ILE A 98 10.42 -8.91 0.80
CA ILE A 98 10.52 -7.97 1.93
C ILE A 98 11.66 -8.33 2.88
N ARG A 99 11.81 -9.61 3.23
CA ARG A 99 12.86 -10.08 4.16
C ARG A 99 14.26 -9.76 3.64
N GLU A 100 14.47 -9.79 2.32
CA GLU A 100 15.74 -9.45 1.68
C GLU A 100 16.14 -7.98 1.86
N THR A 101 15.18 -7.08 2.11
CA THR A 101 15.46 -5.66 2.36
C THR A 101 15.94 -5.35 3.78
N PHE A 102 15.76 -6.28 4.73
CA PHE A 102 15.98 -6.02 6.16
C PHE A 102 17.40 -5.53 6.50
N PRO A 103 18.48 -6.06 5.90
CA PRO A 103 19.84 -5.59 6.19
C PRO A 103 20.08 -4.10 5.85
N SER A 104 19.24 -3.51 4.99
CA SER A 104 19.37 -2.10 4.57
C SER A 104 18.68 -1.12 5.52
N PHE A 105 17.99 -1.60 6.57
CA PHE A 105 17.26 -0.76 7.50
C PHE A 105 17.77 -0.89 8.94
N ASP A 106 17.80 0.25 9.64
CA ASP A 106 17.88 0.28 11.10
C ASP A 106 16.44 0.35 11.65
N PHE A 107 15.81 -0.80 11.89
CA PHE A 107 14.41 -0.86 12.36
C PHE A 107 14.19 -0.19 13.73
N GLY A 108 15.24 -0.02 14.55
CA GLY A 108 15.14 0.78 15.78
C GLY A 108 14.85 2.26 15.51
N LYS A 109 15.07 2.71 14.26
CA LYS A 109 14.88 4.08 13.78
C LYS A 109 13.67 4.27 12.89
N ILE A 110 12.74 3.32 12.82
CA ILE A 110 11.57 3.41 11.93
C ILE A 110 10.29 3.21 12.74
N ASP A 111 9.31 4.06 12.47
CA ASP A 111 7.98 4.05 13.08
C ASP A 111 6.89 3.63 12.08
N LEU A 112 7.08 4.02 10.81
CA LEU A 112 6.20 3.71 9.69
C LEU A 112 7.04 3.16 8.54
N LEU A 113 6.70 1.96 8.07
CA LEU A 113 7.22 1.40 6.83
C LEU A 113 6.11 1.37 5.78
N ILE A 114 6.36 2.02 4.65
CA ILE A 114 5.45 2.01 3.50
C ILE A 114 6.04 1.06 2.45
N VAL A 115 5.34 -0.02 2.16
CA VAL A 115 5.65 -0.91 1.03
C VAL A 115 4.82 -0.44 -0.16
N GLU A 116 5.44 0.22 -1.12
CA GLU A 116 4.83 0.52 -2.42
C GLU A 116 4.94 -0.73 -3.31
N ASN A 117 3.82 -1.44 -3.48
CA ASN A 117 3.80 -2.68 -4.26
C ASN A 117 3.79 -2.41 -5.77
N VAL A 118 4.05 -3.45 -6.56
CA VAL A 118 3.95 -3.37 -8.03
C VAL A 118 2.56 -2.91 -8.45
N GLY A 119 2.47 -2.11 -9.51
CA GLY A 119 1.20 -1.71 -10.12
C GLY A 119 0.41 -2.90 -10.68
N ASN A 120 -0.43 -3.52 -9.86
CA ASN A 120 -1.29 -4.65 -10.23
C ASN A 120 -2.48 -4.79 -9.26
N LEU A 121 -3.69 -5.02 -9.80
CA LEU A 121 -4.91 -5.21 -9.02
C LEU A 121 -5.26 -6.67 -8.73
N VAL A 122 -4.47 -7.62 -9.23
CA VAL A 122 -4.72 -9.07 -9.09
C VAL A 122 -3.74 -9.69 -8.11
N CYS A 123 -2.47 -9.83 -8.51
CA CYS A 123 -1.49 -10.61 -7.73
C CYS A 123 -1.32 -10.09 -6.29
N PRO A 124 -1.10 -8.78 -6.04
CA PRO A 124 -0.80 -8.30 -4.68
C PRO A 124 -1.93 -8.52 -3.65
N ALA A 125 -3.17 -8.75 -4.12
CA ALA A 125 -4.29 -9.04 -3.23
C ALA A 125 -4.11 -10.37 -2.49
N GLU A 126 -3.48 -11.37 -3.11
CA GLU A 126 -3.30 -12.72 -2.55
C GLU A 126 -2.10 -12.84 -1.60
N PHE A 127 -1.12 -11.95 -1.71
CA PHE A 127 0.14 -12.04 -0.98
C PHE A 127 0.16 -11.08 0.22
N LYS A 128 0.57 -11.61 1.36
CA LYS A 128 0.93 -10.82 2.53
C LYS A 128 2.44 -10.60 2.53
N VAL A 129 2.85 -9.43 3.01
CA VAL A 129 4.25 -9.06 3.15
C VAL A 129 4.69 -8.89 4.60
N GLY A 130 3.72 -8.92 5.52
CA GLY A 130 3.90 -8.70 6.96
C GLY A 130 3.28 -7.38 7.43
N GLU A 131 2.43 -6.78 6.60
CA GLU A 131 1.77 -5.50 6.83
C GLU A 131 0.77 -5.52 8.01
N ASN A 132 0.51 -4.34 8.55
CA ASN A 132 -0.63 -4.08 9.44
C ASN A 132 -1.92 -3.94 8.63
N ILE A 133 -1.85 -3.19 7.53
CA ILE A 133 -2.99 -2.91 6.67
C ILE A 133 -2.59 -2.90 5.20
N LYS A 134 -3.54 -3.32 4.37
CA LYS A 134 -3.53 -3.12 2.93
C LYS A 134 -4.26 -1.83 2.58
N VAL A 135 -3.67 -1.03 1.70
CA VAL A 135 -4.22 0.25 1.23
C VAL A 135 -4.29 0.19 -0.29
N MET A 136 -5.45 0.51 -0.86
CA MET A 136 -5.66 0.49 -2.30
C MET A 136 -5.84 1.90 -2.85
N LEU A 137 -5.21 2.19 -3.99
CA LEU A 137 -5.55 3.35 -4.82
C LEU A 137 -6.35 2.91 -6.05
N LEU A 138 -7.42 3.65 -6.32
CA LEU A 138 -8.20 3.61 -7.55
C LEU A 138 -8.20 5.02 -8.15
N SER A 139 -7.67 5.21 -9.34
CA SER A 139 -7.74 6.52 -10.00
C SER A 139 -9.01 6.66 -10.85
N THR A 140 -9.58 7.86 -10.89
CA THR A 140 -10.80 8.15 -11.66
C THR A 140 -10.72 7.77 -13.16
N PRO A 141 -9.57 7.89 -13.88
CA PRO A 141 -9.49 7.47 -15.28
C PRO A 141 -9.56 5.96 -15.49
N GLU A 142 -9.39 5.15 -14.44
CA GLU A 142 -9.52 3.70 -14.57
C GLU A 142 -10.97 3.27 -14.77
N GLY A 143 -11.94 4.03 -14.25
CA GLY A 143 -13.36 3.72 -14.31
C GLY A 143 -13.91 3.05 -13.04
N ALA A 144 -15.17 3.33 -12.73
CA ALA A 144 -15.85 2.95 -11.48
C ALA A 144 -16.20 1.44 -11.37
N ASP A 145 -15.85 0.63 -12.36
CA ASP A 145 -16.17 -0.80 -12.43
C ASP A 145 -15.12 -1.70 -11.76
N LYS A 146 -14.00 -1.14 -11.29
CA LYS A 146 -12.91 -1.91 -10.66
C LYS A 146 -13.32 -2.75 -9.46
N PRO A 147 -14.22 -2.31 -8.56
CA PRO A 147 -14.69 -3.16 -7.47
C PRO A 147 -15.28 -4.49 -7.97
N ALA A 148 -16.12 -4.44 -9.01
CA ALA A 148 -16.72 -5.65 -9.58
C ALA A 148 -15.70 -6.54 -10.32
N LYS A 149 -14.68 -5.94 -10.94
CA LYS A 149 -13.66 -6.67 -11.72
C LYS A 149 -12.56 -7.29 -10.86
N TYR A 150 -12.22 -6.69 -9.72
CA TYR A 150 -11.08 -7.08 -8.87
C TYR A 150 -11.51 -7.23 -7.40
N PRO A 151 -12.53 -8.05 -7.09
CA PRO A 151 -13.20 -8.01 -5.79
C PRO A 151 -12.28 -8.26 -4.61
N LEU A 152 -11.33 -9.19 -4.72
CA LEU A 152 -10.41 -9.54 -3.65
C LEU A 152 -9.58 -8.34 -3.17
N MET A 153 -9.13 -7.47 -4.09
CA MET A 153 -8.33 -6.29 -3.73
C MET A 153 -9.10 -5.35 -2.79
N PHE A 154 -10.40 -5.16 -3.05
CA PHE A 154 -11.26 -4.31 -2.23
C PHE A 154 -11.69 -5.00 -0.93
N GLN A 155 -11.83 -6.34 -0.94
CA GLN A 155 -12.12 -7.13 0.26
C GLN A 155 -10.98 -7.06 1.28
N GLU A 156 -9.73 -7.18 0.83
CA GLU A 156 -8.56 -7.24 1.70
C GLU A 156 -8.07 -5.86 2.17
N SER A 157 -8.48 -4.78 1.51
CA SER A 157 -8.01 -3.43 1.83
C SER A 157 -8.72 -2.84 3.05
N SER A 158 -7.97 -2.17 3.93
CA SER A 158 -8.50 -1.40 5.06
C SER A 158 -8.91 0.02 4.68
N ALA A 159 -8.26 0.57 3.65
CA ALA A 159 -8.54 1.87 3.08
C ALA A 159 -8.49 1.85 1.54
N LEU A 160 -9.39 2.61 0.92
CA LEU A 160 -9.43 2.89 -0.51
C LEU A 160 -9.31 4.40 -0.73
N LEU A 161 -8.30 4.80 -1.49
CA LEU A 161 -8.16 6.17 -1.98
C LEU A 161 -8.62 6.24 -3.43
N ILE A 162 -9.71 6.96 -3.67
CA ILE A 162 -10.18 7.33 -5.00
C ILE A 162 -9.41 8.58 -5.43
N ASN A 163 -8.34 8.39 -6.20
CA ASN A 163 -7.38 9.42 -6.56
C ASN A 163 -7.71 10.09 -7.91
N LYS A 164 -7.07 11.24 -8.16
CA LYS A 164 -7.25 12.07 -9.37
C LYS A 164 -8.66 12.64 -9.48
N MET A 165 -9.25 13.04 -8.34
CA MET A 165 -10.54 13.73 -8.31
C MET A 165 -10.55 15.05 -9.10
N ASP A 166 -9.38 15.65 -9.33
CA ASP A 166 -9.21 16.82 -10.19
C ASP A 166 -9.53 16.53 -11.68
N LEU A 167 -9.59 15.26 -12.09
CA LEU A 167 -9.91 14.86 -13.45
C LEU A 167 -11.40 14.56 -13.69
N MET A 168 -12.26 14.65 -12.67
CA MET A 168 -13.68 14.29 -12.77
C MET A 168 -14.44 15.00 -13.91
N ALA A 169 -14.03 16.21 -14.31
CA ALA A 169 -14.64 16.93 -15.43
C ALA A 169 -14.29 16.35 -16.81
N TYR A 170 -13.31 15.44 -16.90
CA TYR A 170 -12.77 14.91 -18.15
C TYR A 170 -13.00 13.40 -18.31
N VAL A 171 -13.54 12.73 -17.30
CA VAL A 171 -13.73 11.27 -17.29
C VAL A 171 -15.15 10.93 -16.84
N ASP A 172 -15.70 9.86 -17.41
CA ASP A 172 -16.98 9.30 -16.99
C ASP A 172 -16.78 8.33 -15.82
N PHE A 173 -16.61 8.88 -14.62
CA PHE A 173 -16.42 8.12 -13.39
C PHE A 173 -17.62 8.27 -12.46
N ASP A 174 -18.40 7.21 -12.31
CA ASP A 174 -19.50 7.15 -11.33
C ASP A 174 -18.96 6.87 -9.91
N LEU A 175 -18.67 7.96 -9.19
CA LEU A 175 -18.20 7.91 -7.79
C LEU A 175 -19.18 7.17 -6.87
N ALA A 176 -20.48 7.38 -7.03
CA ALA A 176 -21.49 6.74 -6.18
C ALA A 176 -21.50 5.23 -6.38
N LYS A 177 -21.39 4.77 -7.63
CA LYS A 177 -21.22 3.35 -7.96
C LYS A 177 -19.93 2.77 -7.38
N ALA A 178 -18.78 3.44 -7.57
CA ALA A 178 -17.51 2.96 -7.03
C ALA A 178 -17.60 2.76 -5.51
N ARG A 179 -18.11 3.75 -4.77
CA ARG A 179 -18.30 3.68 -3.31
C ARG A 179 -19.22 2.54 -2.91
N ARG A 180 -20.41 2.45 -3.53
CA ARG A 180 -21.43 1.43 -3.20
C ARG A 180 -20.88 0.03 -3.44
N ASP A 181 -20.25 -0.21 -4.58
CA ASP A 181 -19.76 -1.53 -4.96
C ASP A 181 -18.55 -1.94 -4.11
N SER A 182 -17.65 -1.01 -3.76
CA SER A 182 -16.56 -1.26 -2.81
C SER A 182 -17.09 -1.62 -1.41
N LEU A 183 -18.09 -0.88 -0.89
CA LEU A 183 -18.67 -1.16 0.44
C LEU A 183 -19.51 -2.44 0.47
N ALA A 184 -20.06 -2.86 -0.68
CA ALA A 184 -20.74 -4.15 -0.81
C ALA A 184 -19.76 -5.33 -0.63
N LEU A 185 -18.49 -5.15 -1.03
CA LEU A 185 -17.42 -6.13 -0.85
C LEU A 185 -16.80 -6.07 0.55
N ASN A 186 -16.60 -4.86 1.09
CA ASN A 186 -16.04 -4.65 2.41
C ASN A 186 -16.74 -3.49 3.13
N ARG A 187 -17.60 -3.83 4.09
CA ARG A 187 -18.39 -2.86 4.85
C ARG A 187 -17.55 -1.98 5.80
N ASN A 188 -16.33 -2.41 6.13
CA ASN A 188 -15.43 -1.70 7.02
C ASN A 188 -14.38 -0.86 6.27
N LEU A 189 -14.46 -0.81 4.93
CA LEU A 189 -13.51 -0.09 4.10
C LEU A 189 -13.63 1.43 4.32
N ASN A 190 -12.51 2.07 4.65
CA ASN A 190 -12.43 3.52 4.74
C ASN A 190 -12.18 4.10 3.35
N ILE A 191 -13.06 4.98 2.86
CA ILE A 191 -12.95 5.54 1.51
C ILE A 191 -12.61 7.03 1.57
N PHE A 192 -11.51 7.41 0.91
CA PHE A 192 -11.04 8.78 0.79
C PHE A 192 -11.09 9.23 -0.67
N GLU A 193 -11.66 10.41 -0.92
CA GLU A 193 -11.68 11.04 -2.24
C GLU A 193 -10.56 12.07 -2.26
N VAL A 194 -9.55 11.86 -3.12
CA VAL A 194 -8.31 12.63 -3.08
C VAL A 194 -7.85 13.09 -4.46
N SER A 195 -7.13 14.20 -4.48
CA SER A 195 -6.25 14.54 -5.58
C SER A 195 -4.85 14.73 -5.01
N CYS A 196 -3.96 13.78 -5.28
CA CYS A 196 -2.56 13.92 -4.89
C CYS A 196 -1.86 15.08 -5.64
N LYS A 197 -2.42 15.53 -6.77
CA LYS A 197 -1.92 16.67 -7.54
C LYS A 197 -2.23 18.01 -6.87
N THR A 198 -3.45 18.18 -6.35
CA THR A 198 -3.89 19.46 -5.75
C THR A 198 -3.82 19.47 -4.23
N GLY A 199 -3.64 18.31 -3.60
CA GLY A 199 -3.71 18.12 -2.15
C GLY A 199 -5.12 17.95 -1.60
N ALA A 200 -6.16 18.15 -2.42
CA ALA A 200 -7.54 18.06 -1.99
C ALA A 200 -7.85 16.67 -1.39
N GLY A 201 -8.47 16.65 -0.21
CA GLY A 201 -8.89 15.44 0.50
C GLY A 201 -7.78 14.67 1.23
N LEU A 202 -6.50 15.05 1.06
CA LEU A 202 -5.40 14.34 1.71
C LEU A 202 -5.43 14.46 3.24
N ASP A 203 -5.92 15.57 3.80
CA ASP A 203 -5.97 15.77 5.25
C ASP A 203 -6.74 14.64 5.97
N ALA A 204 -7.84 14.17 5.37
CA ALA A 204 -8.64 13.07 5.93
C ALA A 204 -7.87 11.74 5.91
N TRP A 205 -7.13 11.47 4.83
CA TRP A 205 -6.24 10.30 4.74
C TRP A 205 -5.12 10.36 5.79
N ILE A 206 -4.43 11.49 5.88
CA ILE A 206 -3.32 11.70 6.82
C ILE A 206 -3.80 11.57 8.26
N ALA A 207 -4.92 12.19 8.62
CA ALA A 207 -5.49 12.08 9.96
C ALA A 207 -5.89 10.64 10.31
N TRP A 208 -6.47 9.90 9.36
CA TRP A 208 -6.81 8.50 9.56
C TRP A 208 -5.56 7.64 9.77
N LEU A 209 -4.52 7.83 8.94
CA LEU A 209 -3.27 7.08 9.06
C LEU A 209 -2.53 7.40 10.38
N ASP A 210 -2.46 8.67 10.79
CA ASP A 210 -1.92 9.12 12.08
C ASP A 210 -2.64 8.43 13.26
N LEU A 211 -3.97 8.30 13.17
CA LEU A 211 -4.76 7.55 14.16
C LEU A 211 -4.41 6.05 14.18
N GLN A 212 -4.25 5.40 13.02
CA GLN A 212 -3.86 3.99 12.96
C GLN A 212 -2.48 3.76 13.59
N ILE A 213 -1.48 4.58 13.21
CA ILE A 213 -0.10 4.48 13.72
C ILE A 213 -0.06 4.72 15.23
N SER A 214 -0.70 5.81 15.70
CA SER A 214 -0.71 6.15 17.12
C SER A 214 -1.46 5.13 17.97
N THR A 215 -2.54 4.54 17.47
CA THR A 215 -3.28 3.46 18.15
C THR A 215 -2.43 2.20 18.25
N PHE A 216 -1.80 1.78 17.14
CA PHE A 216 -0.90 0.63 17.14
C PHE A 216 0.24 0.78 18.16
N LYS A 217 0.87 1.96 18.20
CA LYS A 217 1.96 2.23 19.16
C LYS A 217 1.53 2.21 20.63
N LYS A 218 0.28 2.56 20.93
CA LYS A 218 -0.28 2.52 22.30
C LYS A 218 -0.61 1.10 22.78
N ILE A 219 -0.94 0.18 21.87
CA ILE A 219 -1.23 -1.22 22.23
C ILE A 219 0.03 -1.95 22.70
N GLY A 220 1.21 -1.50 22.27
CA GLY A 220 2.51 -2.06 22.65
C GLY A 220 3.22 -1.38 23.83
N THR A 221 2.58 -0.44 24.53
CA THR A 221 3.06 0.14 25.81
C THR A 221 2.27 -0.43 26.97
#